data_AF-A0AAV0FWF7-F1
#
_entry.id   AF-A0AAV0FWF7-F1
#
_cell.length_a   1.000
_cell.length_b   1.000
_cell.length_c   1.000
_cell.angle_alpha   90.00
_cell.angle_beta   90.00
_cell.angle_gamma   90.00
#
_symmetry.space_group_name_H-M   'P 1'
#
loop_
_entity.id
_entity.type
_entity.pdbx_description
1 polymer ?
#
loop_
_entity_poly.entity_id
_entity_poly.type
_entity_poly.pdbx_seq_one_letter_code
_entity_poly.pdbx_strand_id
1 'polypeptide(L)'
;MIGHYPEWDEDHPIHIVGHSAGAQVARVLQQMLADKAFKGHGSTSENWVLSITSLSGAFNGTTRTYQDGMQPEDGRSLKHICLLQLCRIGVIIYDWFDIPWLKEYYNFGFDHFNISWKESGIWGLVDCLLGNAGPFASGDWILPDLTIQGAIRLNTHLHTFPNTYYFSYATQRTRQFMGYTVPSGIRGIHPLLFLRVLQMCMWRYPTDVSPPYKGYRDEDWWDNDGALNTISMTHPRLPVEHPSHNVVKGSDCQPLQPGIWYYKIVEGDHILFIVNRERAGVQFDLIYDSIFERCRKHVFRKVPTLPDQATST
;
A
#
# COMPACT_ATOMS: atom_id res chain seq x y z
N MET A 1 -2.48 -11.06 24.78
CA MET A 1 -2.96 -11.42 23.43
C MET A 1 -2.24 -12.68 22.98
N ILE A 2 -2.96 -13.65 22.42
CA ILE A 2 -2.37 -14.82 21.77
C ILE A 2 -2.17 -14.42 20.30
N GLY A 3 -0.94 -14.47 19.80
CA GLY A 3 -0.66 -14.18 18.38
C GLY A 3 -1.23 -15.28 17.48
N HIS A 4 -1.69 -14.93 16.27
CA HIS A 4 -2.31 -15.87 15.34
C HIS A 4 -1.36 -16.95 14.81
N TYR A 5 -0.05 -16.69 14.82
CA TYR A 5 0.98 -17.65 14.41
C TYR A 5 2.15 -17.62 15.40
N PRO A 6 2.08 -18.39 16.51
CA PRO A 6 3.06 -18.32 17.60
C PRO A 6 4.47 -18.80 17.24
N GLU A 7 4.58 -19.65 16.22
CA GLU A 7 5.85 -20.22 15.74
C GLU A 7 6.59 -19.30 14.76
N TRP A 8 6.05 -18.09 14.49
CA TRP A 8 6.61 -17.18 13.50
C TRP A 8 8.04 -16.77 13.82
N ASP A 9 8.97 -17.21 12.97
CA ASP A 9 10.39 -16.87 13.02
C ASP A 9 11.04 -17.01 11.62
N GLU A 10 12.37 -17.07 11.57
CA GLU A 10 13.13 -17.21 10.32
C GLU A 10 13.02 -18.62 9.69
N ASP A 11 12.81 -19.65 10.51
CA ASP A 11 12.62 -21.04 10.06
C ASP A 11 11.15 -21.31 9.68
N HIS A 12 10.24 -20.47 10.17
CA HIS A 12 8.81 -20.49 9.90
C HIS A 12 8.34 -19.15 9.29
N PRO A 13 8.88 -18.73 8.12
CA PRO A 13 8.59 -17.43 7.56
C PRO A 13 7.20 -17.41 6.92
N ILE A 14 6.61 -16.21 6.83
CA ILE A 14 5.27 -16.02 6.27
C ILE A 14 5.30 -15.42 4.86
N HIS A 15 4.20 -15.62 4.14
CA HIS A 15 3.87 -14.90 2.92
C HIS A 15 2.84 -13.81 3.24
N ILE A 16 3.13 -12.56 2.91
CA ILE A 16 2.20 -11.44 3.11
C ILE A 16 1.52 -11.09 1.79
N VAL A 17 0.20 -11.01 1.79
CA VAL A 17 -0.60 -10.50 0.67
C VAL A 17 -1.25 -9.20 1.10
N GLY A 18 -0.80 -8.08 0.53
CA GLY A 18 -1.29 -6.74 0.85
C GLY A 18 -2.10 -6.15 -0.30
N HIS A 19 -3.33 -5.72 -0.02
CA HIS A 19 -4.12 -4.90 -0.95
C HIS A 19 -3.94 -3.41 -0.65
N SER A 20 -3.87 -2.56 -1.68
CA SER A 20 -3.82 -1.10 -1.52
C SER A 20 -2.69 -0.66 -0.57
N ALA A 21 -2.99 0.18 0.41
CA ALA A 21 -2.03 0.61 1.42
C ALA A 21 -1.48 -0.54 2.29
N GLY A 22 -2.19 -1.67 2.40
CA GLY A 22 -1.71 -2.86 3.09
C GLY A 22 -0.40 -3.40 2.51
N ALA A 23 -0.13 -3.17 1.22
CA ALA A 23 1.15 -3.51 0.61
C ALA A 23 2.31 -2.60 1.08
N GLN A 24 2.03 -1.32 1.39
CA GLN A 24 3.02 -0.44 2.02
C GLN A 24 3.27 -0.89 3.47
N VAL A 25 2.20 -1.19 4.22
CA VAL A 25 2.29 -1.71 5.60
C VAL A 25 3.14 -2.99 5.66
N ALA A 26 2.95 -3.92 4.71
CA ALA A 26 3.77 -5.14 4.63
C ALA A 26 5.27 -4.84 4.51
N ARG A 27 5.64 -3.83 3.71
CA ARG A 27 7.05 -3.42 3.55
C ARG A 27 7.58 -2.72 4.81
N VAL A 28 6.78 -1.87 5.44
CA VAL A 28 7.13 -1.23 6.72
C VAL A 28 7.37 -2.29 7.78
N LEU A 29 6.46 -3.26 7.91
CA LEU A 29 6.62 -4.38 8.84
C LEU A 29 7.93 -5.13 8.57
N GLN A 30 8.21 -5.48 7.31
CA GLN A 30 9.45 -6.17 6.97
C GLN A 30 10.70 -5.36 7.35
N GLN A 31 10.70 -4.06 7.07
CA GLN A 31 11.80 -3.17 7.46
C GLN A 31 11.95 -3.10 8.99
N MET A 32 10.84 -2.99 9.73
CA MET A 32 10.85 -3.00 11.19
C MET A 32 11.40 -4.31 11.79
N LEU A 33 11.15 -5.44 11.14
CA LEU A 33 11.76 -6.73 11.52
C LEU A 33 13.27 -6.72 11.27
N ALA A 34 13.72 -6.18 10.14
CA ALA A 34 15.15 -6.03 9.82
C ALA A 34 15.87 -5.11 10.83
N ASP A 35 15.22 -4.00 11.20
CA ASP A 35 15.74 -2.99 12.11
C ASP A 35 15.59 -3.36 13.58
N LYS A 36 14.97 -4.52 13.89
CA LYS A 36 14.69 -5.00 15.25
C LYS A 36 13.92 -3.99 16.08
N ALA A 37 12.95 -3.32 15.46
CA ALA A 37 12.19 -2.22 16.06
C ALA A 37 11.27 -2.66 17.22
N PHE A 38 11.02 -3.96 17.37
CA PHE A 38 10.12 -4.52 18.38
C PHE A 38 10.85 -4.79 19.70
N LYS A 39 10.58 -3.95 20.71
CA LYS A 39 11.18 -4.09 22.06
C LYS A 39 10.91 -5.49 22.63
N GLY A 40 11.97 -6.16 23.08
CA GLY A 40 11.89 -7.53 23.61
C GLY A 40 12.03 -8.63 22.55
N HIS A 41 12.11 -8.29 21.26
CA HIS A 41 12.20 -9.23 20.14
C HIS A 41 13.47 -8.99 19.29
N GLY A 42 14.64 -9.05 19.92
CA GLY A 42 15.94 -8.76 19.26
C GLY A 42 16.42 -9.80 18.23
N SER A 43 15.72 -10.92 18.10
CA SER A 43 15.96 -11.98 17.10
C SER A 43 15.18 -11.79 15.80
N THR A 44 14.41 -10.70 15.68
CA THR A 44 13.69 -10.40 14.45
C THR A 44 14.65 -10.13 13.29
N SER A 45 14.20 -10.49 12.09
CA SER A 45 14.89 -10.28 10.83
C SER A 45 13.87 -10.14 9.70
N GLU A 46 14.24 -9.43 8.63
CA GLU A 46 13.52 -9.39 7.35
C GLU A 46 13.16 -10.78 6.82
N ASN A 47 13.93 -11.79 7.23
CA ASN A 47 13.85 -13.17 6.78
C ASN A 47 12.63 -13.91 7.32
N TRP A 48 11.97 -13.36 8.33
CA TRP A 48 10.67 -13.82 8.83
C TRP A 48 9.55 -13.61 7.78
N VAL A 49 9.84 -12.88 6.69
CA VAL A 49 8.98 -12.69 5.52
C VAL A 49 9.61 -13.33 4.29
N LEU A 50 8.99 -14.41 3.81
CA LEU A 50 9.43 -15.15 2.63
C LEU A 50 9.00 -14.46 1.32
N SER A 51 7.80 -13.87 1.31
CA SER A 51 7.35 -13.07 0.15
C SER A 51 6.37 -11.98 0.51
N ILE A 52 6.38 -10.90 -0.28
CA ILE A 52 5.35 -9.87 -0.28
C ILE A 52 4.66 -9.88 -1.65
N THR A 53 3.36 -10.14 -1.65
CA THR A 53 2.51 -10.03 -2.84
C THR A 53 1.60 -8.82 -2.67
N SER A 54 1.56 -7.96 -3.68
CA SER A 54 0.72 -6.80 -3.71
C SER A 54 -0.40 -6.92 -4.72
N LEU A 55 -1.61 -6.57 -4.28
CA LEU A 55 -2.78 -6.40 -5.11
C LEU A 55 -3.12 -4.91 -5.12
N SER A 56 -2.87 -4.23 -6.24
CA SER A 56 -3.09 -2.79 -6.35
C SER A 56 -2.35 -1.98 -5.27
N GLY A 57 -1.05 -2.22 -5.05
CA GLY A 57 -0.30 -1.60 -3.94
C GLY A 57 0.01 -0.11 -4.13
N ALA A 58 -0.13 0.70 -3.08
CA ALA A 58 0.12 2.14 -3.18
C ALA A 58 1.61 2.53 -3.05
N PHE A 59 2.53 1.87 -3.76
CA PHE A 59 3.97 2.02 -3.49
C PHE A 59 4.55 3.41 -3.69
N ASN A 60 3.96 4.22 -4.57
CA ASN A 60 4.45 5.56 -4.90
C ASN A 60 3.41 6.65 -4.57
N GLY A 61 2.36 6.31 -3.83
CA GLY A 61 1.24 7.21 -3.53
C GLY A 61 0.22 7.30 -4.67
N THR A 62 -0.72 8.23 -4.57
CA THR A 62 -1.79 8.42 -5.57
C THR A 62 -2.17 9.89 -5.71
N THR A 63 -2.42 10.32 -6.95
CA THR A 63 -2.93 11.67 -7.25
C THR A 63 -4.34 11.91 -6.72
N ARG A 64 -5.08 10.84 -6.42
CA ARG A 64 -6.42 10.91 -5.82
C ARG A 64 -6.43 11.64 -4.47
N THR A 65 -5.37 11.51 -3.66
CA THR A 65 -5.30 12.18 -2.36
C THR A 65 -5.48 13.70 -2.46
N TYR A 66 -4.90 14.34 -3.48
CA TYR A 66 -5.02 15.78 -3.69
C TYR A 66 -6.43 16.19 -4.13
N GLN A 67 -7.12 15.33 -4.88
CA GLN A 67 -8.53 15.52 -5.26
C GLN A 67 -9.45 15.38 -4.05
N ASP A 68 -9.12 14.47 -3.13
CA ASP A 68 -9.91 14.22 -1.92
C ASP A 68 -9.67 15.29 -0.85
N GLY A 69 -8.54 16.00 -0.90
CA GLY A 69 -8.35 17.21 -0.10
C GLY A 69 -6.96 17.43 0.47
N MET A 70 -5.98 16.59 0.16
CA MET A 70 -4.59 16.81 0.58
C MET A 70 -3.97 18.00 -0.16
N GLN A 71 -3.12 18.75 0.52
CA GLN A 71 -2.37 19.87 -0.04
C GLN A 71 -1.18 19.33 -0.86
N PRO A 72 -1.01 19.76 -2.12
CA PRO A 72 0.14 19.38 -2.95
C PRO A 72 1.46 19.95 -2.42
N GLU A 73 1.46 21.04 -1.67
CA GLU A 73 2.65 21.75 -1.19
C GLU A 73 3.52 20.88 -0.26
N ASP A 74 2.89 20.19 0.69
CA ASP A 74 3.59 19.35 1.68
C ASP A 74 3.21 17.86 1.61
N GLY A 75 2.09 17.53 0.95
CA GLY A 75 1.52 16.18 0.93
C GLY A 75 1.13 15.65 2.31
N ARG A 76 0.84 16.53 3.27
CA ARG A 76 0.57 16.18 4.67
C ARG A 76 -0.63 16.95 5.23
N SER A 77 -0.76 18.22 4.88
CA SER A 77 -1.85 19.07 5.36
C SER A 77 -3.11 18.90 4.53
N LEU A 78 -4.25 19.17 5.14
CA LEU A 78 -5.54 19.21 4.46
C LEU A 78 -5.84 20.61 3.93
N LYS A 79 -6.48 20.70 2.76
CA LYS A 79 -7.06 21.95 2.25
C LYS A 79 -8.06 22.50 3.26
N HIS A 80 -8.12 23.82 3.40
CA HIS A 80 -9.03 24.47 4.36
C HIS A 80 -10.51 24.11 4.14
N ILE A 81 -10.91 23.93 2.87
CA ILE A 81 -12.28 23.59 2.49
C ILE A 81 -12.24 22.37 1.55
N CYS A 82 -12.58 21.19 2.08
CA CYS A 82 -12.75 19.96 1.30
C CYS A 82 -13.62 18.95 2.06
N LEU A 83 -14.15 17.94 1.38
CA LEU A 83 -14.95 16.88 1.98
C LEU A 83 -14.20 16.15 3.11
N LEU A 84 -12.89 15.98 2.94
CA LEU A 84 -12.03 15.31 3.91
C LEU A 84 -11.92 16.07 5.24
N GLN A 85 -12.13 17.39 5.27
CA GLN A 85 -12.25 18.14 6.52
C GLN A 85 -13.51 17.77 7.31
N LEU A 86 -14.62 17.52 6.62
CA LEU A 86 -15.85 17.06 7.27
C LEU A 86 -15.67 15.64 7.81
N CYS A 87 -15.03 14.76 7.03
CA CYS A 87 -14.68 13.41 7.49
C CYS A 87 -13.74 13.47 8.70
N ARG A 88 -12.74 14.35 8.69
CA ARG A 88 -11.83 14.58 9.83
C ARG A 88 -12.60 14.91 11.10
N ILE A 89 -13.50 15.89 11.04
CA ILE A 89 -14.33 16.30 12.18
C ILE A 89 -15.18 15.13 12.66
N GLY A 90 -15.81 14.40 11.73
CA GLY A 90 -16.62 13.21 12.05
C GLY A 90 -15.82 12.13 12.77
N VAL A 91 -14.60 11.84 12.32
CA VAL A 91 -13.70 10.85 12.95
C VAL A 91 -13.27 11.31 14.34
N ILE A 92 -12.86 12.58 14.50
CA ILE A 92 -12.49 13.12 15.81
C ILE A 92 -13.64 12.97 16.81
N ILE A 93 -14.87 13.33 16.40
CA ILE A 93 -16.06 13.22 17.25
C ILE A 93 -16.35 11.74 17.57
N TYR A 94 -16.26 10.87 16.57
CA TYR A 94 -16.49 9.43 16.71
C TYR A 94 -15.56 8.79 17.74
N ASP A 95 -14.24 9.00 17.58
CA ASP A 95 -13.24 8.44 18.49
C ASP A 95 -13.28 9.08 19.87
N TRP A 96 -13.63 10.38 19.96
CA TRP A 96 -13.82 11.05 21.24
C TRP A 96 -14.99 10.50 22.03
N PHE A 97 -16.13 10.21 21.39
CA PHE A 97 -17.28 9.60 22.07
C PHE A 97 -16.97 8.20 22.63
N ASP A 98 -16.06 7.45 21.99
CA ASP A 98 -15.55 6.17 22.47
C ASP A 98 -16.67 5.17 22.85
N ILE A 99 -17.66 5.05 21.96
CA ILE A 99 -18.83 4.20 22.17
C ILE A 99 -18.44 2.74 21.82
N PRO A 100 -18.45 1.80 22.79
CA PRO A 100 -17.86 0.47 22.60
C PRO A 100 -18.48 -0.33 21.45
N TRP A 101 -19.82 -0.38 21.36
CA TRP A 101 -20.51 -1.16 20.32
C TRP A 101 -20.30 -0.59 18.91
N LEU A 102 -20.07 0.73 18.79
CA LEU A 102 -19.72 1.36 17.52
C LEU A 102 -18.29 0.97 17.13
N LYS A 103 -17.33 1.07 18.06
CA LYS A 103 -15.94 0.67 17.82
C LYS A 103 -15.77 -0.82 17.54
N GLU A 104 -16.59 -1.67 18.14
CA GLU A 104 -16.64 -3.10 17.82
C GLU A 104 -17.13 -3.34 16.37
N TYR A 105 -18.05 -2.53 15.88
CA TYR A 105 -18.50 -2.58 14.48
C TYR A 105 -17.46 -2.00 13.50
N TYR A 106 -16.85 -0.85 13.82
CA TYR A 106 -15.84 -0.22 12.99
C TYR A 106 -14.90 0.69 13.80
N ASN A 107 -13.62 0.34 13.91
CA ASN A 107 -12.62 1.15 14.60
C ASN A 107 -11.68 1.81 13.59
N PHE A 108 -11.45 3.12 13.71
CA PHE A 108 -10.49 3.86 12.87
C PHE A 108 -9.02 3.65 13.27
N GLY A 109 -8.75 3.05 14.43
CA GLY A 109 -7.42 2.68 14.88
C GLY A 109 -6.65 3.79 15.61
N PHE A 110 -7.34 4.84 16.06
CA PHE A 110 -6.70 5.99 16.73
C PHE A 110 -6.62 5.86 18.26
N ASP A 111 -6.88 4.68 18.82
CA ASP A 111 -6.88 4.46 20.28
C ASP A 111 -5.56 4.84 20.94
N HIS A 112 -4.42 4.67 20.25
CA HIS A 112 -3.09 5.04 20.74
C HIS A 112 -2.87 6.56 20.90
N PHE A 113 -3.74 7.42 20.36
CA PHE A 113 -3.73 8.86 20.59
C PHE A 113 -4.49 9.28 21.87
N ASN A 114 -5.18 8.35 22.55
CA ASN A 114 -5.92 8.59 23.79
C ASN A 114 -6.88 9.78 23.72
N ILE A 115 -7.61 9.93 22.61
CA ILE A 115 -8.53 11.06 22.36
C ILE A 115 -9.94 10.84 22.93
N SER A 116 -10.19 9.75 23.67
CA SER A 116 -11.52 9.48 24.21
C SER A 116 -11.91 10.54 25.25
N TRP A 117 -13.21 10.77 25.43
CA TRP A 117 -13.73 11.70 26.42
C TRP A 117 -13.29 11.35 27.86
N LYS A 118 -13.02 10.07 28.14
CA LYS A 118 -12.51 9.58 29.44
C LYS A 118 -11.06 9.98 29.68
N GLU A 119 -10.24 9.99 28.63
CA GLU A 119 -8.80 10.29 28.71
C GLU A 119 -8.53 11.79 28.56
N SER A 120 -9.14 12.45 27.56
CA SER A 120 -8.81 13.83 27.18
C SER A 120 -9.87 14.87 27.55
N GLY A 121 -11.08 14.45 27.96
CA GLY A 121 -12.19 15.36 28.27
C GLY A 121 -12.62 16.26 27.11
N ILE A 122 -13.45 17.27 27.40
CA ILE A 122 -13.99 18.21 26.39
C ILE A 122 -12.90 19.12 25.82
N TRP A 123 -11.93 19.53 26.63
CA TRP A 123 -10.83 20.38 26.16
C TRP A 123 -9.93 19.64 25.16
N GLY A 124 -9.69 18.34 25.35
CA GLY A 124 -8.98 17.53 24.37
C GLY A 124 -9.71 17.42 23.03
N LEU A 125 -11.04 17.41 23.01
CA LEU A 125 -11.82 17.49 21.77
C LEU A 125 -11.59 18.82 21.06
N VAL A 126 -11.64 19.94 21.80
CA VAL A 126 -11.38 21.27 21.24
C VAL A 126 -9.97 21.35 20.66
N ASP A 127 -8.96 20.85 21.37
CA ASP A 127 -7.58 20.81 20.88
C ASP A 127 -7.42 19.97 19.61
N CYS A 128 -8.08 18.81 19.54
CA CYS A 128 -8.09 17.98 18.34
C CYS A 128 -8.78 18.68 17.16
N LEU A 129 -9.91 19.35 17.39
CA LEU A 129 -10.66 20.07 16.36
C LEU A 129 -9.90 21.29 15.82
N LEU A 130 -9.16 21.99 16.69
CA LEU A 130 -8.28 23.09 16.32
C LEU A 130 -6.99 22.64 15.63
N GLY A 131 -6.68 21.34 15.66
CA GLY A 131 -5.46 20.79 15.06
C GLY A 131 -4.22 20.94 15.93
N ASN A 132 -4.39 21.12 17.25
CA ASN A 132 -3.28 21.19 18.21
C ASN A 132 -2.82 19.79 18.67
N ALA A 133 -3.70 18.79 18.60
CA ALA A 133 -3.47 17.44 19.09
C ALA A 133 -4.14 16.36 18.21
N GLY A 134 -3.76 15.11 18.44
CA GLY A 134 -4.35 13.94 17.78
C GLY A 134 -3.75 13.60 16.40
N PRO A 135 -4.31 12.58 15.72
CA PRO A 135 -3.72 11.99 14.51
C PRO A 135 -3.58 12.97 13.35
N PHE A 136 -4.54 13.89 13.21
CA PHE A 136 -4.55 14.85 12.11
C PHE A 136 -3.56 16.00 12.31
N ALA A 137 -3.26 16.36 13.57
CA ALA A 137 -2.25 17.36 13.91
C ALA A 137 -0.83 16.79 13.75
N SER A 138 -0.62 15.54 14.17
CA SER A 138 0.65 14.84 13.97
C SER A 138 0.89 14.47 12.51
N GLY A 139 -0.14 14.42 11.66
CA GLY A 139 -0.04 13.88 10.30
C GLY A 139 0.30 12.40 10.26
N ASP A 140 0.15 11.69 11.38
CA ASP A 140 0.36 10.25 11.51
C ASP A 140 -0.99 9.53 11.32
N TRP A 141 -1.38 9.46 10.06
CA TRP A 141 -2.58 8.80 9.56
C TRP A 141 -2.41 8.49 8.07
N ILE A 142 -3.33 7.73 7.50
CA ILE A 142 -3.08 7.03 6.23
C ILE A 142 -2.89 7.94 5.00
N LEU A 143 -3.59 9.08 4.90
CA LEU A 143 -3.56 9.86 3.65
C LEU A 143 -2.24 10.59 3.38
N PRO A 144 -1.55 11.19 4.38
CA PRO A 144 -0.20 11.67 4.21
C PRO A 144 0.73 10.67 3.53
N ASP A 145 0.72 9.40 3.95
CA ASP A 145 1.55 8.32 3.37
C ASP A 145 1.11 7.88 1.96
N LEU A 146 -0.14 8.16 1.60
CA LEU A 146 -0.68 7.92 0.26
C LEU A 146 -0.47 9.08 -0.71
N THR A 147 0.06 10.22 -0.27
CA THR A 147 0.53 11.24 -1.21
C THR A 147 1.83 10.81 -1.88
N ILE A 148 2.16 11.40 -3.04
CA ILE A 148 3.43 11.08 -3.73
C ILE A 148 4.62 11.44 -2.84
N GLN A 149 4.56 12.59 -2.15
CA GLN A 149 5.62 13.03 -1.25
C GLN A 149 5.73 12.12 -0.01
N GLY A 150 4.60 11.70 0.56
CA GLY A 150 4.58 10.75 1.68
C GLY A 150 5.18 9.41 1.30
N ALA A 151 4.78 8.85 0.16
CA ALA A 151 5.34 7.61 -0.34
C ALA A 151 6.85 7.72 -0.63
N ILE A 152 7.34 8.87 -1.13
CA ILE A 152 8.78 9.12 -1.29
C ILE A 152 9.50 9.12 0.06
N ARG A 153 8.97 9.85 1.05
CA ARG A 153 9.54 9.90 2.41
C ARG A 153 9.61 8.50 3.02
N LEU A 154 8.53 7.74 2.87
CA LEU A 154 8.45 6.37 3.34
C LEU A 154 9.49 5.48 2.63
N ASN A 155 9.48 5.46 1.29
CA ASN A 155 10.38 4.62 0.50
C ASN A 155 11.86 4.92 0.70
N THR A 156 12.22 6.13 1.11
CA THR A 156 13.62 6.49 1.43
C THR A 156 14.23 5.59 2.50
N HIS A 157 13.40 5.02 3.39
CA HIS A 157 13.83 4.17 4.49
C HIS A 157 13.47 2.69 4.29
N LEU A 158 12.81 2.32 3.19
CA LEU A 158 12.36 0.96 2.96
C LEU A 158 13.24 0.27 1.92
N HIS A 159 13.76 -0.90 2.25
CA HIS A 159 14.58 -1.69 1.34
C HIS A 159 13.82 -2.81 0.64
N THR A 160 14.44 -3.38 -0.39
CA THR A 160 14.05 -4.66 -0.99
C THR A 160 15.12 -5.66 -0.61
N PHE A 161 14.71 -6.69 0.12
CA PHE A 161 15.63 -7.62 0.76
C PHE A 161 15.99 -8.77 -0.18
N PRO A 162 17.27 -9.19 -0.23
CA PRO A 162 17.78 -10.13 -1.23
C PRO A 162 17.20 -11.54 -1.10
N ASN A 163 16.65 -11.91 0.06
CA ASN A 163 16.12 -13.25 0.34
C ASN A 163 14.58 -13.33 0.30
N THR A 164 13.91 -12.24 -0.11
CA THR A 164 12.45 -12.16 -0.15
C THR A 164 11.95 -12.07 -1.59
N TYR A 165 10.87 -12.78 -1.89
CA TYR A 165 10.21 -12.69 -3.20
C TYR A 165 9.15 -11.57 -3.21
N TYR A 166 9.15 -10.75 -4.25
CA TYR A 166 8.21 -9.63 -4.38
C TYR A 166 7.36 -9.77 -5.63
N PHE A 167 6.03 -9.67 -5.47
CA PHE A 167 5.08 -9.73 -6.57
C PHE A 167 4.15 -8.52 -6.52
N SER A 168 3.80 -7.97 -7.68
CA SER A 168 2.79 -6.93 -7.77
C SER A 168 1.80 -7.16 -8.91
N TYR A 169 0.52 -7.06 -8.59
CA TYR A 169 -0.56 -7.04 -9.57
C TYR A 169 -1.10 -5.61 -9.63
N ALA A 170 -0.61 -4.85 -10.60
CA ALA A 170 -1.01 -3.47 -10.84
C ALA A 170 -2.31 -3.46 -11.64
N THR A 171 -3.33 -2.78 -11.15
CA THR A 171 -4.64 -2.71 -11.81
C THR A 171 -4.73 -1.53 -12.77
N GLN A 172 -5.49 -1.71 -13.85
CA GLN A 172 -5.73 -0.64 -14.82
C GLN A 172 -7.14 -0.75 -15.39
N ARG A 173 -7.86 0.38 -15.42
CA ARG A 173 -9.17 0.53 -16.07
C ARG A 173 -9.22 1.72 -17.02
N THR A 174 -8.09 2.07 -17.59
CA THR A 174 -7.92 3.12 -18.59
C THR A 174 -7.45 2.54 -19.92
N ARG A 175 -7.72 3.24 -21.01
CA ARG A 175 -7.25 2.93 -22.37
C ARG A 175 -6.79 4.21 -23.05
N GLN A 176 -5.88 4.07 -24.01
CA GLN A 176 -5.48 5.17 -24.89
C GLN A 176 -6.50 5.34 -26.01
N PHE A 177 -7.00 6.56 -26.21
CA PHE A 177 -7.91 6.92 -27.28
C PHE A 177 -7.55 8.30 -27.84
N MET A 178 -7.18 8.37 -29.12
CA MET A 178 -6.77 9.62 -29.80
C MET A 178 -5.68 10.42 -29.05
N GLY A 179 -4.74 9.73 -28.40
CA GLY A 179 -3.66 10.36 -27.62
C GLY A 179 -4.05 10.80 -26.21
N TYR A 180 -5.28 10.50 -25.77
CA TYR A 180 -5.76 10.76 -24.41
C TYR A 180 -6.01 9.46 -23.65
N THR A 181 -5.64 9.45 -22.37
CA THR A 181 -6.03 8.38 -21.45
C THR A 181 -7.50 8.57 -21.06
N VAL A 182 -8.33 7.56 -21.29
CA VAL A 182 -9.76 7.59 -20.96
C VAL A 182 -10.19 6.31 -20.25
N PRO A 183 -11.30 6.31 -19.49
CA PRO A 183 -11.84 5.08 -18.90
C PRO A 183 -12.10 3.99 -19.97
N SER A 184 -11.67 2.77 -19.66
CA SER A 184 -11.76 1.58 -20.54
C SER A 184 -13.19 1.16 -20.86
N GLY A 185 -14.18 1.55 -20.06
CA GLY A 185 -15.61 1.38 -20.34
C GLY A 185 -16.48 1.49 -19.10
N ILE A 186 -17.74 1.91 -19.26
CA ILE A 186 -18.68 2.13 -18.13
C ILE A 186 -19.07 0.82 -17.44
N ARG A 187 -19.15 -0.30 -18.18
CA ARG A 187 -19.62 -1.59 -17.66
C ARG A 187 -18.58 -2.36 -16.84
N GLY A 188 -17.29 -2.05 -16.98
CA GLY A 188 -16.19 -2.76 -16.30
C GLY A 188 -15.70 -2.08 -15.02
N ILE A 189 -16.12 -0.84 -14.78
CA ILE A 189 -15.70 -0.02 -13.63
C ILE A 189 -16.85 0.08 -12.65
N HIS A 190 -16.59 -0.09 -11.36
CA HIS A 190 -17.61 0.08 -10.33
C HIS A 190 -18.20 1.50 -10.41
N PRO A 191 -19.53 1.69 -10.34
CA PRO A 191 -20.14 3.02 -10.42
C PRO A 191 -19.52 4.05 -9.46
N LEU A 192 -19.19 3.62 -8.23
CA LEU A 192 -18.49 4.45 -7.23
C LEU A 192 -17.08 4.91 -7.64
N LEU A 193 -16.42 4.20 -8.54
CA LEU A 193 -15.06 4.48 -9.00
C LEU A 193 -15.02 5.20 -10.35
N PHE A 194 -16.08 5.14 -11.15
CA PHE A 194 -16.06 5.68 -12.52
C PHE A 194 -15.69 7.17 -12.57
N LEU A 195 -16.30 7.99 -11.71
CA LEU A 195 -15.97 9.41 -11.62
C LEU A 195 -14.50 9.64 -11.24
N ARG A 196 -13.95 8.81 -10.34
CA ARG A 196 -12.55 8.90 -9.91
C ARG A 196 -11.59 8.47 -11.01
N VAL A 197 -11.92 7.42 -11.76
CA VAL A 197 -11.12 7.03 -12.94
C VAL A 197 -11.00 8.19 -13.90
N LEU A 198 -12.13 8.84 -14.22
CA LEU A 198 -12.16 9.99 -15.12
C LEU A 198 -11.35 11.18 -14.58
N GLN A 199 -11.52 11.53 -13.29
CA GLN A 199 -10.77 12.62 -12.67
C GLN A 199 -9.25 12.38 -12.68
N MET A 200 -8.82 11.14 -12.43
CA MET A 200 -7.39 10.78 -12.46
C MET A 200 -6.82 10.75 -13.88
N CYS A 201 -7.60 10.39 -14.90
CA CYS A 201 -7.19 10.48 -16.31
C CYS A 201 -6.89 11.91 -16.76
N MET A 202 -7.55 12.90 -16.15
CA MET A 202 -7.40 14.32 -16.46
C MET A 202 -6.53 15.04 -15.42
N TRP A 203 -5.82 14.29 -14.57
CA TRP A 203 -5.03 14.88 -13.52
C TRP A 203 -3.95 15.81 -14.09
N ARG A 204 -3.85 16.99 -13.50
CA ARG A 204 -2.79 17.96 -13.72
C ARG A 204 -2.29 18.41 -12.36
N TYR A 205 -0.99 18.25 -12.13
CA TYR A 205 -0.38 18.74 -10.92
C TYR A 205 -0.43 20.27 -10.89
N PRO A 206 -0.74 20.90 -9.75
CA PRO A 206 -0.84 22.35 -9.65
C PRO A 206 0.45 23.06 -10.09
N THR A 207 0.30 24.07 -10.96
CA THR A 207 1.43 24.76 -11.61
C THR A 207 2.12 25.80 -10.74
N ASP A 208 1.44 26.23 -9.68
CA ASP A 208 1.90 27.17 -8.66
C ASP A 208 2.77 26.49 -7.58
N VAL A 209 2.84 25.17 -7.60
CA VAL A 209 3.59 24.36 -6.63
C VAL A 209 4.73 23.62 -7.35
N SER A 210 5.84 23.44 -6.66
CA SER A 210 6.94 22.63 -7.20
C SER A 210 6.50 21.17 -7.37
N PRO A 211 6.84 20.51 -8.50
CA PRO A 211 6.49 19.11 -8.69
C PRO A 211 7.04 18.22 -7.56
N PRO A 212 6.39 17.08 -7.26
CA PRO A 212 6.71 16.27 -6.09
C PRO A 212 8.09 15.61 -6.18
N TYR A 213 8.65 15.47 -7.38
CA TYR A 213 10.01 15.01 -7.64
C TYR A 213 10.53 15.51 -9.00
N LYS A 214 11.85 15.45 -9.18
CA LYS A 214 12.50 15.86 -10.43
C LYS A 214 12.10 14.95 -11.59
N GLY A 215 11.63 15.54 -12.68
CA GLY A 215 11.20 14.79 -13.87
C GLY A 215 9.76 14.26 -13.78
N TYR A 216 8.96 14.75 -12.83
CA TYR A 216 7.52 14.50 -12.79
C TYR A 216 6.83 14.90 -14.10
N ARG A 217 5.93 14.05 -14.58
CA ARG A 217 5.06 14.28 -15.74
C ARG A 217 3.66 13.81 -15.38
N ASP A 218 2.64 14.61 -15.68
CA ASP A 218 1.25 14.24 -15.41
C ASP A 218 0.85 12.95 -16.13
N GLU A 219 1.35 12.79 -17.35
CA GLU A 219 1.03 11.71 -18.29
C GLU A 219 1.34 10.33 -17.68
N ASP A 220 2.42 10.24 -16.89
CA ASP A 220 2.82 9.00 -16.22
C ASP A 220 1.81 8.56 -15.15
N TRP A 221 0.97 9.48 -14.67
CA TRP A 221 0.00 9.28 -13.60
C TRP A 221 -1.44 9.21 -14.11
N TRP A 222 -1.71 9.15 -15.42
CA TRP A 222 -3.10 9.09 -15.89
C TRP A 222 -3.72 7.70 -15.85
N ASP A 223 -2.95 6.65 -16.15
CA ASP A 223 -3.45 5.28 -16.06
C ASP A 223 -3.75 4.94 -14.60
N ASN A 224 -4.93 4.38 -14.34
CA ASN A 224 -5.40 4.15 -12.97
C ASN A 224 -6.52 3.11 -12.88
N ASP A 225 -6.87 2.74 -11.66
CA ASP A 225 -7.95 1.79 -11.34
C ASP A 225 -9.14 2.42 -10.57
N GLY A 226 -9.15 3.75 -10.45
CA GLY A 226 -10.15 4.53 -9.72
C GLY A 226 -9.77 4.87 -8.28
N ALA A 227 -8.67 4.32 -7.75
CA ALA A 227 -8.10 4.76 -6.47
C ALA A 227 -6.61 5.08 -6.56
N LEU A 228 -5.86 4.28 -7.31
CA LEU A 228 -4.42 4.40 -7.46
C LEU A 228 -4.02 4.49 -8.93
N ASN A 229 -2.95 5.23 -9.19
CA ASN A 229 -2.34 5.32 -10.51
C ASN A 229 -1.57 4.03 -10.80
N THR A 230 -1.69 3.48 -12.01
CA THR A 230 -1.10 2.18 -12.40
C THR A 230 0.41 2.18 -12.24
N ILE A 231 1.09 3.28 -12.57
CA ILE A 231 2.55 3.42 -12.36
C ILE A 231 2.92 3.21 -10.89
N SER A 232 2.09 3.68 -9.96
CA SER A 232 2.34 3.59 -8.53
C SER A 232 2.28 2.16 -8.01
N MET A 233 1.50 1.32 -8.68
CA MET A 233 1.24 -0.06 -8.27
C MET A 233 2.30 -1.05 -8.73
N THR A 234 3.10 -0.72 -9.74
CA THR A 234 4.09 -1.66 -10.31
C THR A 234 5.10 -2.14 -9.27
N HIS A 235 5.84 -1.23 -8.67
CA HIS A 235 6.85 -1.47 -7.63
C HIS A 235 7.24 -0.13 -7.00
N PRO A 236 8.08 -0.10 -5.95
CA PRO A 236 8.63 1.15 -5.44
C PRO A 236 9.58 1.78 -6.46
N ARG A 237 9.17 2.89 -7.07
CA ARG A 237 9.91 3.61 -8.13
C ARG A 237 10.63 4.85 -7.60
N LEU A 238 10.10 5.44 -6.54
CA LEU A 238 10.53 6.73 -6.01
C LEU A 238 10.99 6.58 -4.55
N PRO A 239 12.02 7.34 -4.10
CA PRO A 239 12.84 8.25 -4.90
C PRO A 239 13.88 7.54 -5.78
N VAL A 240 14.26 6.31 -5.42
CA VAL A 240 15.16 5.46 -6.19
C VAL A 240 14.37 4.23 -6.61
N GLU A 241 14.48 3.84 -7.87
CA GLU A 241 13.74 2.70 -8.40
C GLU A 241 14.30 1.38 -7.88
N HIS A 242 13.44 0.56 -7.28
CA HIS A 242 13.82 -0.76 -6.80
C HIS A 242 13.93 -1.76 -7.97
N PRO A 243 14.79 -2.81 -7.86
CA PRO A 243 14.92 -3.83 -8.89
C PRO A 243 13.56 -4.44 -9.24
N SER A 244 13.22 -4.45 -10.53
CA SER A 244 11.91 -4.92 -10.98
C SER A 244 11.98 -5.62 -12.35
N HIS A 245 10.97 -6.44 -12.61
CA HIS A 245 10.79 -7.15 -13.87
C HIS A 245 9.30 -7.21 -14.25
N ASN A 246 8.98 -6.79 -15.47
CA ASN A 246 7.62 -6.86 -16.00
C ASN A 246 7.33 -8.27 -16.52
N VAL A 247 6.32 -8.93 -15.95
CA VAL A 247 5.92 -10.28 -16.31
C VAL A 247 4.79 -10.22 -17.35
N VAL A 248 5.16 -10.35 -18.62
CA VAL A 248 4.19 -10.37 -19.74
C VAL A 248 3.59 -11.77 -19.90
N LYS A 249 4.41 -12.83 -19.82
CA LYS A 249 3.95 -14.22 -19.83
C LYS A 249 4.41 -14.95 -18.56
N GLY A 250 3.60 -15.90 -18.08
CA GLY A 250 3.95 -16.69 -16.88
C GLY A 250 5.22 -17.54 -17.04
N SER A 251 5.64 -17.82 -18.28
CA SER A 251 6.89 -18.49 -18.64
C SER A 251 8.15 -17.67 -18.36
N ASP A 252 8.03 -16.34 -18.29
CA ASP A 252 9.18 -15.43 -18.30
C ASP A 252 9.92 -15.38 -16.95
N CYS A 253 9.43 -16.15 -15.97
CA CYS A 253 9.83 -16.08 -14.57
C CYS A 253 10.53 -17.35 -14.06
N GLN A 254 11.02 -18.25 -14.92
CA GLN A 254 11.62 -19.50 -14.43
C GLN A 254 13.13 -19.56 -14.68
N PRO A 255 13.97 -19.66 -13.62
CA PRO A 255 13.65 -19.62 -12.18
C PRO A 255 13.45 -18.19 -11.64
N LEU A 256 12.52 -18.01 -10.68
CA LEU A 256 12.31 -16.75 -9.96
C LEU A 256 13.52 -16.45 -9.05
N GLN A 257 13.93 -15.19 -9.00
CA GLN A 257 15.01 -14.73 -8.14
C GLN A 257 14.45 -13.84 -7.02
N PRO A 258 14.85 -14.03 -5.76
CA PRO A 258 14.46 -13.13 -4.68
C PRO A 258 15.16 -11.76 -4.83
N GLY A 259 14.68 -10.75 -4.09
CA GLY A 259 15.22 -9.38 -4.15
C GLY A 259 14.78 -8.54 -5.35
N ILE A 260 13.84 -9.02 -6.15
CA ILE A 260 13.32 -8.34 -7.35
C ILE A 260 11.79 -8.30 -7.31
N TRP A 261 11.21 -7.16 -7.71
CA TRP A 261 9.77 -6.96 -7.88
C TRP A 261 9.28 -7.49 -9.23
N TYR A 262 8.54 -8.59 -9.22
CA TYR A 262 7.86 -9.11 -10.41
C TYR A 262 6.46 -8.52 -10.49
N TYR A 263 6.24 -7.60 -11.44
CA TYR A 263 4.95 -6.95 -11.59
C TYR A 263 4.22 -7.38 -12.86
N LYS A 264 2.90 -7.38 -12.80
CA LYS A 264 1.99 -7.64 -13.92
C LYS A 264 0.85 -6.64 -13.89
N ILE A 265 0.54 -6.07 -15.06
CA ILE A 265 -0.66 -5.24 -15.21
C ILE A 265 -1.87 -6.14 -15.47
N VAL A 266 -2.92 -5.94 -14.69
CA VAL A 266 -4.19 -6.66 -14.76
C VAL A 266 -5.31 -5.68 -15.04
N GLU A 267 -6.21 -6.04 -15.95
CA GLU A 267 -7.37 -5.22 -16.24
C GLU A 267 -8.40 -5.35 -15.10
N GLY A 268 -8.58 -4.30 -14.31
CA GLY A 268 -9.34 -4.37 -13.07
C GLY A 268 -9.48 -3.01 -12.40
N ASP A 269 -10.64 -2.73 -11.80
CA ASP A 269 -10.78 -1.57 -10.92
C ASP A 269 -10.21 -1.89 -9.53
N HIS A 270 -10.04 -0.88 -8.68
CA HIS A 270 -9.35 -1.03 -7.39
C HIS A 270 -9.97 -2.08 -6.46
N ILE A 271 -11.27 -2.32 -6.61
CA ILE A 271 -12.03 -3.24 -5.76
C ILE A 271 -12.20 -4.62 -6.40
N LEU A 272 -11.60 -4.87 -7.57
CA LEU A 272 -11.64 -6.17 -8.24
C LEU A 272 -11.24 -7.31 -7.28
N PHE A 273 -10.24 -7.07 -6.45
CA PHE A 273 -9.72 -8.04 -5.49
C PHE A 273 -10.47 -8.07 -4.14
N ILE A 274 -11.42 -7.16 -3.92
CA ILE A 274 -12.20 -7.09 -2.68
C ILE A 274 -13.63 -7.60 -2.90
N VAL A 275 -14.26 -7.19 -3.99
CA VAL A 275 -15.72 -7.30 -4.17
C VAL A 275 -16.07 -8.48 -5.07
N ASN A 276 -16.25 -9.62 -4.40
CA ASN A 276 -16.96 -10.83 -4.85
C ASN A 276 -16.35 -11.59 -6.06
N ARG A 277 -16.13 -12.89 -5.86
CA ARG A 277 -15.74 -13.88 -6.88
C ARG A 277 -16.62 -13.82 -8.13
N GLU A 278 -17.91 -13.47 -7.99
CA GLU A 278 -18.85 -13.35 -9.12
C GLU A 278 -18.51 -12.19 -10.09
N ARG A 279 -17.92 -11.09 -9.60
CA ARG A 279 -17.55 -9.93 -10.41
C ARG A 279 -16.17 -10.09 -11.03
N ALA A 280 -15.24 -10.64 -10.27
CA ALA A 280 -13.87 -10.85 -10.70
C ALA A 280 -13.69 -12.14 -11.52
N GLY A 281 -14.65 -13.07 -11.41
CA GLY A 281 -14.74 -14.29 -12.21
C GLY A 281 -13.52 -15.19 -12.06
N VAL A 282 -13.23 -15.95 -13.13
CA VAL A 282 -12.12 -16.91 -13.18
C VAL A 282 -10.75 -16.25 -13.00
N GLN A 283 -10.59 -14.96 -13.33
CA GLN A 283 -9.32 -14.25 -13.16
C GLN A 283 -8.93 -14.05 -11.70
N PHE A 284 -9.90 -13.90 -10.79
CA PHE A 284 -9.64 -13.83 -9.35
C PHE A 284 -9.04 -15.14 -8.84
N ASP A 285 -9.72 -16.25 -9.13
CA ASP A 285 -9.29 -17.59 -8.71
C ASP A 285 -7.90 -17.90 -9.28
N LEU A 286 -7.67 -17.66 -10.57
CA LEU A 286 -6.37 -17.90 -11.20
C LEU A 286 -5.24 -17.05 -10.60
N ILE A 287 -5.52 -15.81 -10.19
CA ILE A 287 -4.52 -14.95 -9.55
C ILE A 287 -4.18 -15.48 -8.16
N TYR A 288 -5.18 -15.76 -7.32
CA TYR A 288 -4.93 -16.30 -5.98
C TYR A 288 -4.32 -17.70 -6.04
N ASP A 289 -4.78 -18.57 -6.93
CA ASP A 289 -4.17 -19.90 -7.16
C ASP A 289 -2.72 -19.76 -7.60
N SER A 290 -2.42 -18.85 -8.54
CA SER A 290 -1.03 -18.55 -8.93
C SER A 290 -0.21 -18.00 -7.76
N ILE A 291 -0.78 -17.14 -6.91
CA ILE A 291 -0.11 -16.64 -5.71
C ILE A 291 0.19 -17.80 -4.76
N PHE A 292 -0.79 -18.64 -4.44
CA PHE A 292 -0.62 -19.78 -3.53
C PHE A 292 0.33 -20.83 -4.10
N GLU A 293 0.26 -21.14 -5.39
CA GLU A 293 1.21 -22.02 -6.06
C GLU A 293 2.64 -21.48 -5.99
N ARG A 294 2.83 -20.17 -6.23
CA ARG A 294 4.13 -19.52 -6.07
C ARG A 294 4.56 -19.60 -4.61
N CYS A 295 3.71 -19.26 -3.65
CA CYS A 295 4.05 -19.37 -2.23
C CYS A 295 4.50 -20.81 -1.89
N ARG A 296 3.74 -21.83 -2.30
CA ARG A 296 4.06 -23.26 -2.10
C ARG A 296 5.39 -23.69 -2.73
N LYS A 297 5.72 -23.19 -3.93
CA LYS A 297 6.99 -23.53 -4.62
C LYS A 297 8.23 -22.96 -3.92
N HIS A 298 8.09 -21.86 -3.17
CA HIS A 298 9.20 -21.20 -2.49
C HIS A 298 9.26 -21.50 -0.98
N VAL A 299 8.44 -22.44 -0.48
CA VAL A 299 8.37 -22.85 0.95
C VAL A 299 9.74 -23.23 1.53
N PHE A 300 10.67 -23.68 0.68
CA PHE A 300 12.01 -24.04 1.11
C PHE A 300 13.01 -22.99 0.64
N ARG A 301 13.58 -22.22 1.57
CA ARG A 301 14.90 -21.63 1.34
C ARG A 301 15.83 -22.78 1.01
N LYS A 302 16.45 -22.76 -0.18
CA LYS A 302 17.56 -23.67 -0.44
C LYS A 302 18.68 -23.24 0.51
N VAL A 303 18.80 -23.94 1.64
CA VAL A 303 19.97 -23.83 2.49
C VAL A 303 21.18 -24.11 1.60
N PRO A 304 22.17 -23.20 1.48
CA PRO A 304 23.39 -23.54 0.80
C PRO A 304 24.04 -24.68 1.59
N THR A 305 24.00 -25.89 1.05
CA THR A 305 24.81 -26.99 1.55
C THR A 305 26.26 -26.54 1.47
N LEU A 306 26.87 -26.28 2.63
CA LEU A 306 28.31 -26.17 2.76
C LEU A 306 28.92 -27.45 2.15
N PRO A 307 29.93 -27.35 1.27
CA PRO A 307 30.55 -28.55 0.73
C PRO A 307 31.17 -29.33 1.88
N ASP A 308 30.79 -30.61 1.99
CA ASP A 308 31.33 -31.56 2.95
C ASP A 308 32.86 -31.45 2.96
N GLN A 309 33.41 -31.14 4.13
CA GLN A 309 34.83 -31.36 4.38
C GLN A 309 35.08 -32.86 4.24
N ALA A 310 35.57 -33.27 3.08
CA ALA A 310 36.13 -34.59 2.90
C ALA A 310 37.30 -34.75 3.87
N THR A 311 37.06 -35.50 4.93
CA THR A 311 38.08 -36.04 5.82
C THR A 311 38.98 -36.97 5.00
N SER A 312 40.16 -36.47 4.65
CA SER A 312 41.24 -37.30 4.13
C SER A 312 41.87 -38.07 5.30
N THR A 313 41.54 -39.36 5.41
CA THR A 313 42.38 -40.37 6.05
C THR A 313 43.70 -40.53 5.31
#